data_AF-A0A1F1DXC9-F1
#
_entry.id   AF-A0A1F1DXC9-F1
#
_cell.length_a   1.000
_cell.length_b   1.000
_cell.length_c   1.000
_cell.angle_alpha   90.00
_cell.angle_beta   90.00
_cell.angle_gamma   90.00
#
_symmetry.space_group_name_H-M   'P 1'
#
loop_
_entity.id
_entity.type
_entity.pdbx_description
1 polymer ?
#
loop_
_entity_poly.entity_id
_entity_poly.type
_entity_poly.pdbx_seq_one_letter_code
_entity_poly.pdbx_strand_id
1 'polypeptide(L)'
;MIMKQLHHFWALVALLSVLLVGCKPEENRKPAIESDCAFTIEAPVGLKDATYSDLQVTIKSSQDGKEIALKPESATFQQKLLEGKYQVSLTAGIAYQSDRLGKVRTTVSMEEGIVVKGEKSTFTLIPQYTENVSSGFVIEELFISPTYNPETKKSYKYGEQYIKITNNSDVTLYADGLGIAESALLCNMKQDYVDKDAIKDILPVGFLSIIPGDGTTYPVKPGASIIVANDALDHSKFFPGAVNLEHADFEIYDRSSNPRFQDTDNPGVPNLISYYKSSKTVSSFHQAGCTTIVLVRVPVDAATYKKDYAWSAKYVFRFKDFVKEMETNKFYKVPLDWIVDAVFLGIKDKIDWRYIPDTIDAGFTGWRDSFLDKSGQGTAVIRKVEREANGRKYLKDTNNSTEDFNARVQPSLKAGK
;
A
#
# COMPACT_ATOMS: atom_id res chain seq x y z
N MET A 1 76.45 68.17 -23.91
CA MET A 1 76.64 66.91 -24.67
C MET A 1 76.15 65.70 -23.86
N ILE A 2 74.91 65.74 -23.34
CA ILE A 2 74.37 64.69 -22.44
C ILE A 2 72.92 64.29 -22.83
N MET A 3 72.15 65.17 -23.50
CA MET A 3 70.76 64.87 -23.90
C MET A 3 70.60 64.02 -25.19
N LYS A 4 71.64 63.90 -26.04
CA LYS A 4 71.57 63.07 -27.26
C LYS A 4 71.82 61.58 -26.99
N GLN A 5 72.51 61.21 -25.90
CA GLN A 5 72.73 59.80 -25.57
C GLN A 5 71.57 59.15 -24.82
N LEU A 6 70.70 59.95 -24.18
CA LEU A 6 69.52 59.42 -23.50
C LEU A 6 68.45 58.91 -24.48
N HIS A 7 68.29 59.56 -25.64
CA HIS A 7 67.33 59.14 -26.66
C HIS A 7 67.71 57.83 -27.36
N HIS A 8 69.01 57.52 -27.48
CA HIS A 8 69.46 56.25 -28.05
C HIS A 8 69.34 55.09 -27.06
N PHE A 9 69.39 55.36 -25.75
CA PHE A 9 69.18 54.34 -24.72
C PHE A 9 67.70 53.91 -24.64
N TRP A 10 66.76 54.86 -24.71
CA TRP A 10 65.33 54.55 -24.74
C TRP A 10 64.87 53.89 -26.06
N ALA A 11 65.50 54.23 -27.18
CA ALA A 11 65.24 53.55 -28.46
C ALA A 11 65.75 52.09 -28.48
N LEU A 12 66.86 51.79 -27.79
CA LEU A 12 67.38 50.42 -27.67
C LEU A 12 66.51 49.56 -26.73
N VAL A 13 65.97 50.14 -25.65
CA VAL A 13 65.04 49.46 -24.72
C VAL A 13 63.67 49.21 -25.36
N ALA A 14 63.20 50.11 -26.24
CA ALA A 14 61.97 49.91 -27.00
C ALA A 14 62.10 48.91 -28.15
N LEU A 15 63.32 48.67 -28.68
CA LEU A 15 63.56 47.66 -29.71
C LEU A 15 63.78 46.25 -29.11
N LEU A 16 64.21 46.16 -27.85
CA LEU A 16 64.38 44.88 -27.14
C LEU A 16 63.08 44.29 -26.58
N SER A 17 62.02 45.10 -26.44
CA SER A 17 60.70 44.65 -25.95
C SER A 17 59.81 44.04 -27.03
N VAL A 18 60.21 44.09 -28.32
CA VAL A 18 59.46 43.49 -29.44
C VAL A 18 59.91 42.04 -29.75
N LEU A 19 60.94 41.53 -29.07
CA LEU A 19 61.48 40.17 -29.29
C LEU A 19 61.08 39.13 -28.22
N LEU A 20 60.19 39.47 -27.30
CA LEU A 20 59.58 38.53 -26.35
C LEU A 20 58.12 38.21 -26.73
N VAL A 21 57.88 37.93 -28.01
CA VAL A 21 56.73 37.10 -28.39
C VAL A 21 57.11 35.67 -28.03
N GLY A 22 56.85 35.30 -26.78
CA GLY A 22 56.85 33.90 -26.38
C GLY A 22 55.84 33.18 -27.25
N CYS A 23 56.33 32.36 -28.18
CA CYS A 23 55.53 31.28 -28.74
C CYS A 23 55.01 30.48 -27.54
N LYS A 24 53.72 30.62 -27.23
CA LYS A 24 53.05 29.54 -26.49
C LYS A 24 53.35 28.29 -27.32
N PRO A 25 53.90 27.22 -26.73
CA PRO A 25 53.91 25.95 -27.45
C PRO A 25 52.44 25.74 -27.84
N GLU A 26 52.18 25.58 -29.13
CA GLU A 26 50.95 24.93 -29.55
C GLU A 26 50.99 23.58 -28.83
N GLU A 27 50.29 23.50 -27.69
CA GLU A 27 49.75 22.22 -27.28
C GLU A 27 49.00 21.75 -28.51
N ASN A 28 49.57 20.77 -29.20
CA ASN A 28 48.85 19.87 -30.05
C ASN A 28 47.72 19.30 -29.19
N ARG A 29 46.63 20.07 -29.04
CA ARG A 29 45.39 19.60 -28.46
C ARG A 29 45.01 18.48 -29.38
N LYS A 30 45.25 17.24 -28.93
CA LYS A 30 44.67 16.08 -29.57
C LYS A 30 43.20 16.44 -29.80
N PRO A 31 42.70 16.30 -31.04
CA PRO A 31 41.31 16.64 -31.32
C PRO A 31 40.45 15.91 -30.29
N ALA A 32 39.53 16.64 -29.66
CA ALA A 32 38.65 16.03 -28.68
C ALA A 32 37.89 14.91 -29.39
N ILE A 33 38.13 13.66 -28.98
CA ILE A 33 37.49 12.51 -29.59
C ILE A 33 36.03 12.53 -29.13
N GLU A 34 35.11 12.66 -30.10
CA GLU A 34 33.69 12.47 -29.85
C GLU A 34 33.41 10.96 -29.79
N SER A 35 32.76 10.54 -28.72
CA SER A 35 32.35 9.17 -28.45
C SER A 35 30.84 9.04 -28.61
N ASP A 36 30.40 8.01 -29.34
CA ASP A 36 29.01 7.54 -29.32
C ASP A 36 28.78 6.76 -28.01
N CYS A 37 28.03 7.35 -27.07
CA CYS A 37 27.79 6.74 -25.77
C CYS A 37 26.39 6.11 -25.70
N ALA A 38 26.35 4.81 -25.46
CA ALA A 38 25.12 4.07 -25.20
C ALA A 38 24.85 3.98 -23.70
N PHE A 39 23.64 4.31 -23.28
CA PHE A 39 23.19 4.22 -21.89
C PHE A 39 22.05 3.23 -21.78
N THR A 40 22.11 2.37 -20.76
CA THR A 40 21.04 1.44 -20.38
C THR A 40 20.68 1.65 -18.92
N ILE A 41 19.41 1.87 -18.61
CA ILE A 41 18.88 1.97 -17.25
C ILE A 41 18.33 0.59 -16.87
N GLU A 42 18.92 -0.03 -15.86
CA GLU A 42 18.48 -1.33 -15.36
C GLU A 42 17.65 -1.17 -14.08
N ALA A 43 16.70 -2.09 -13.88
CA ALA A 43 15.85 -2.11 -12.69
C ALA A 43 16.70 -2.25 -11.40
N PRO A 44 16.28 -1.61 -10.29
CA PRO A 44 16.87 -1.87 -8.98
C PRO A 44 16.84 -3.35 -8.62
N VAL A 45 17.86 -3.82 -7.91
CA VAL A 45 17.99 -5.22 -7.50
C VAL A 45 16.76 -5.68 -6.74
N GLY A 46 16.18 -6.82 -7.15
CA GLY A 46 15.05 -7.46 -6.49
C GLY A 46 13.68 -7.07 -7.05
N LEU A 47 13.59 -6.04 -7.91
CA LEU A 47 12.34 -5.70 -8.59
C LEU A 47 12.17 -6.52 -9.87
N LYS A 48 11.03 -7.18 -10.02
CA LYS A 48 10.63 -7.89 -11.23
C LYS A 48 9.69 -7.02 -12.07
N ASP A 49 9.79 -7.16 -13.40
CA ASP A 49 8.89 -6.53 -14.38
C ASP A 49 8.74 -5.01 -14.21
N ALA A 50 9.82 -4.33 -13.82
CA ALA A 50 9.80 -2.89 -13.59
C ALA A 50 9.72 -2.11 -14.92
N THR A 51 8.79 -1.17 -14.98
CA THR A 51 8.59 -0.24 -16.10
C THR A 51 8.94 1.17 -15.67
N TYR A 52 9.78 1.85 -16.46
CA TYR A 52 10.16 3.24 -16.22
C TYR A 52 9.22 4.23 -16.91
N SER A 53 8.99 5.36 -16.26
CA SER A 53 8.31 6.53 -16.82
C SER A 53 9.04 7.81 -16.41
N ASP A 54 8.70 8.92 -17.07
CA ASP A 54 9.14 10.26 -16.65
C ASP A 54 10.67 10.41 -16.49
N LEU A 55 11.43 9.72 -17.35
CA LEU A 55 12.89 9.68 -17.32
C LEU A 55 13.48 11.09 -17.48
N GLN A 56 14.33 11.49 -16.54
CA GLN A 56 15.10 12.73 -16.57
C GLN A 56 16.56 12.40 -16.28
N VAL A 57 17.43 12.65 -17.27
CA VAL A 57 18.88 12.41 -17.15
C VAL A 57 19.62 13.71 -17.34
N THR A 58 20.54 14.01 -16.44
CA THR A 58 21.46 15.15 -16.56
C THR A 58 22.89 14.63 -16.61
N ILE A 59 23.63 15.01 -17.64
CA ILE A 59 25.04 14.66 -17.80
C ILE A 59 25.87 15.94 -17.65
N LYS A 60 26.66 16.03 -16.58
CA LYS A 60 27.49 17.18 -16.26
C LYS A 60 28.96 16.89 -16.51
N SER A 61 29.58 17.68 -17.37
CA SER A 61 31.02 17.62 -17.62
C SER A 61 31.80 18.06 -16.39
N SER A 62 32.74 17.22 -15.94
CA SER A 62 33.62 17.58 -14.82
C SER A 62 34.72 18.58 -15.20
N GLN A 63 34.93 18.83 -16.50
CA GLN A 63 35.99 19.73 -16.98
C GLN A 63 35.53 21.20 -17.01
N ASP A 64 34.34 21.45 -17.56
CA ASP A 64 33.82 22.81 -17.80
C ASP A 64 32.47 23.07 -17.13
N GLY A 65 31.92 22.08 -16.42
CA GLY A 65 30.67 22.21 -15.67
C GLY A 65 29.41 22.27 -16.54
N LYS A 66 29.53 22.13 -17.87
CA LYS A 66 28.36 22.16 -18.77
C LYS A 66 27.47 20.95 -18.53
N GLU A 67 26.17 21.18 -18.64
CA GLU A 67 25.13 20.19 -18.41
C GLU A 67 24.35 19.90 -19.70
N ILE A 68 24.06 18.63 -19.93
CA ILE A 68 23.15 18.15 -20.97
C ILE A 68 21.96 17.52 -20.25
N ALA A 69 20.79 18.13 -20.38
CA ALA A 69 19.54 17.58 -19.85
C ALA A 69 18.78 16.80 -20.93
N LEU A 70 18.40 15.57 -20.61
CA LEU A 70 17.75 14.62 -21.51
C LEU A 70 16.44 14.13 -20.88
N LYS A 71 15.45 13.85 -21.73
CA LYS A 71 14.21 13.15 -21.37
C LYS A 71 14.02 11.94 -22.28
N PRO A 72 14.78 10.85 -22.08
CA PRO A 72 14.67 9.67 -22.91
C PRO A 72 13.25 9.09 -22.90
N GLU A 73 12.78 8.59 -24.05
CA GLU A 73 11.48 7.91 -24.14
C GLU A 73 11.55 6.46 -23.67
N SER A 74 12.75 5.89 -23.55
CA SER A 74 12.96 4.50 -23.11
C SER A 74 14.18 4.36 -22.19
N ALA A 75 14.28 3.23 -21.51
CA ALA A 75 15.39 2.90 -20.63
C ALA A 75 16.75 2.77 -21.35
N THR A 76 16.75 2.72 -22.69
CA THR A 76 17.96 2.73 -23.51
C THR A 76 18.02 4.00 -24.35
N PHE A 77 19.15 4.70 -24.35
CA PHE A 77 19.34 5.90 -25.16
C PHE A 77 20.80 6.10 -25.56
N GLN A 78 21.01 6.98 -26.53
CA GLN A 78 22.34 7.33 -27.05
C GLN A 78 22.59 8.82 -26.84
N GLN A 79 23.83 9.18 -26.54
CA GLN A 79 24.28 10.57 -26.46
C GLN A 79 25.73 10.67 -26.91
N LYS A 80 26.04 11.68 -27.73
CA LYS A 80 27.42 12.00 -28.11
C LYS A 80 28.08 12.82 -27.02
N LEU A 81 29.26 12.40 -26.58
CA LEU A 81 30.06 13.06 -25.54
C LEU A 81 31.53 13.12 -25.97
N LEU A 82 32.26 14.13 -25.53
CA LEU A 82 33.71 14.14 -25.71
C LEU A 82 34.36 13.18 -24.71
N GLU A 83 35.56 12.70 -25.02
CA GLU A 83 36.38 12.00 -24.02
C GLU A 83 36.57 12.87 -22.77
N GLY A 84 36.25 12.29 -21.60
CA GLY A 84 36.22 13.07 -20.38
C GLY A 84 35.58 12.33 -19.21
N LYS A 85 35.53 13.05 -18.08
CA LYS A 85 34.82 12.60 -16.88
C LYS A 85 33.50 13.36 -16.78
N TYR A 86 32.45 12.64 -16.44
CA TYR A 86 31.11 13.19 -16.30
C TYR A 86 30.45 12.69 -15.03
N GLN A 87 29.54 13.49 -14.50
CA GLN A 87 28.59 13.10 -13.47
C GLN A 87 27.22 12.94 -14.14
N VAL A 88 26.61 11.78 -13.98
CA VAL A 88 25.29 11.46 -14.52
C VAL A 88 24.31 11.41 -13.37
N SER A 89 23.27 12.24 -13.42
CA SER A 89 22.15 12.21 -12.49
C SER A 89 20.91 11.71 -13.21
N LEU A 90 20.18 10.77 -12.61
CA LEU A 90 18.92 10.24 -13.14
C LEU A 90 17.82 10.43 -12.09
N THR A 91 16.62 10.81 -12.56
CA THR A 91 15.37 10.69 -11.81
C THR A 91 14.33 10.05 -12.72
N ALA A 92 13.58 9.08 -12.20
CA ALA A 92 12.60 8.34 -12.97
C ALA A 92 11.41 7.89 -12.11
N GLY A 93 10.22 7.86 -12.69
CA GLY A 93 9.14 7.04 -12.18
C GLY A 93 9.41 5.56 -12.45
N ILE A 94 9.07 4.69 -11.50
CA ILE A 94 9.14 3.24 -11.66
C ILE A 94 7.82 2.62 -11.19
N ALA A 95 7.30 1.68 -11.99
CA ALA A 95 6.14 0.85 -11.65
C ALA A 95 6.53 -0.62 -11.72
N TYR A 96 6.11 -1.42 -10.74
CA TYR A 96 6.45 -2.85 -10.67
C TYR A 96 5.40 -3.66 -9.92
N GLN A 97 5.47 -4.98 -10.04
CA GLN A 97 4.62 -5.91 -9.30
C GLN A 97 5.38 -6.42 -8.06
N SER A 98 4.84 -6.15 -6.88
CA SER A 98 5.27 -6.71 -5.61
C SER A 98 4.46 -7.96 -5.28
N ASP A 99 5.12 -9.00 -4.80
CA ASP A 99 4.45 -10.22 -4.31
C ASP A 99 3.61 -9.92 -3.06
N ARG A 100 4.00 -8.95 -2.23
CA ARG A 100 3.30 -8.58 -0.99
C ARG A 100 2.39 -7.38 -1.14
N LEU A 101 2.87 -6.30 -1.78
CA LEU A 101 2.15 -5.03 -1.84
C LEU A 101 1.15 -4.96 -3.01
N GLY A 102 1.29 -5.84 -4.01
CA GLY A 102 0.59 -5.75 -5.28
C GLY A 102 1.30 -4.80 -6.25
N LYS A 103 0.56 -4.10 -7.10
CA LYS A 103 1.16 -3.09 -7.99
C LYS A 103 1.62 -1.87 -7.20
N VAL A 104 2.86 -1.44 -7.48
CA VAL A 104 3.53 -0.32 -6.80
C VAL A 104 3.98 0.71 -7.82
N ARG A 105 3.91 2.00 -7.46
CA ARG A 105 4.55 3.09 -8.20
C ARG A 105 5.32 4.03 -7.26
N THR A 106 6.55 4.37 -7.63
CA THR A 106 7.41 5.30 -6.89
C THR A 106 8.36 6.08 -7.81
N THR A 107 9.15 6.98 -7.24
CA THR A 107 10.25 7.68 -7.92
C THR A 107 11.57 7.13 -7.42
N VAL A 108 12.51 6.93 -8.33
CA VAL A 108 13.90 6.57 -8.03
C VAL A 108 14.85 7.62 -8.57
N SER A 109 16.00 7.75 -7.93
CA SER A 109 17.06 8.63 -8.37
C SER A 109 18.43 8.00 -8.19
N MET A 110 19.41 8.50 -8.94
CA MET A 110 20.81 8.14 -8.77
C MET A 110 21.72 9.27 -9.22
N GLU A 111 22.97 9.18 -8.78
CA GLU A 111 24.07 9.99 -9.26
C GLU A 111 25.33 9.13 -9.34
N GLU A 112 26.00 9.12 -10.49
CA GLU A 112 27.19 8.29 -10.73
C GLU A 112 28.23 9.03 -11.58
N GLY A 113 29.51 8.81 -11.28
CA GLY A 113 30.63 9.32 -12.08
C GLY A 113 31.04 8.34 -13.16
N ILE A 114 31.07 8.78 -14.41
CA ILE A 114 31.49 7.97 -15.57
C ILE A 114 32.75 8.54 -16.24
N VAL A 115 33.45 7.68 -16.99
CA VAL A 115 34.61 8.08 -17.79
C VAL A 115 34.40 7.63 -19.23
N VAL A 116 34.30 8.59 -20.15
CA VAL A 116 34.13 8.37 -21.59
C VAL A 116 35.52 8.23 -22.23
N LYS A 117 35.73 7.14 -22.98
CA LYS A 117 36.99 6.83 -23.68
C LYS A 117 36.73 6.17 -25.03
N GLY A 118 37.57 6.47 -26.02
CA GLY A 118 37.47 5.92 -27.37
C GLY A 118 36.30 6.48 -28.16
N GLU A 119 36.07 5.90 -29.35
CA GLU A 119 34.99 6.31 -30.26
C GLU A 119 33.61 5.80 -29.81
N LYS A 120 33.56 4.76 -28.96
CA LYS A 120 32.33 4.16 -28.46
C LYS A 120 32.48 3.81 -26.99
N SER A 121 31.47 4.15 -26.20
CA SER A 121 31.39 3.83 -24.78
C SER A 121 29.99 3.32 -24.42
N THR A 122 29.90 2.43 -23.44
CA THR A 122 28.63 1.87 -22.95
C THR A 122 28.55 2.02 -21.44
N PHE A 123 27.42 2.49 -20.93
CA PHE A 123 27.18 2.71 -19.50
C PHE A 123 25.86 2.06 -19.07
N THR A 124 25.91 1.41 -17.91
CA THR A 124 24.72 0.88 -17.22
C THR A 124 24.45 1.74 -16.00
N LEU A 125 23.22 2.24 -15.88
CA LEU A 125 22.76 3.09 -14.80
C LEU A 125 21.78 2.28 -13.94
N ILE A 126 22.09 2.10 -12.66
CA ILE A 126 21.26 1.29 -11.75
C ILE A 126 20.84 2.17 -10.56
N PRO A 127 19.61 2.72 -10.57
CA PRO A 127 19.14 3.48 -9.42
C PRO A 127 18.94 2.59 -8.20
N GLN A 128 19.28 3.11 -7.02
CA GLN A 128 19.13 2.38 -5.77
C GLN A 128 17.71 2.56 -5.23
N TYR A 129 17.06 1.44 -4.95
CA TYR A 129 15.77 1.40 -4.29
C TYR A 129 15.60 0.07 -3.56
N THR A 130 14.99 0.10 -2.38
CA THR A 130 14.63 -1.08 -1.61
C THR A 130 13.17 -0.96 -1.18
N GLU A 131 12.36 -1.95 -1.53
CA GLU A 131 10.95 -1.98 -1.12
C GLU A 131 10.85 -2.15 0.39
N ASN A 132 10.12 -1.23 1.05
CA ASN A 132 9.77 -1.40 2.45
C ASN A 132 8.47 -2.21 2.58
N VAL A 133 8.63 -3.53 2.62
CA VAL A 133 7.50 -4.48 2.69
C VAL A 133 6.67 -4.37 3.97
N SER A 134 7.19 -3.78 5.05
CA SER A 134 6.51 -3.76 6.35
C SER A 134 5.45 -2.67 6.50
N SER A 135 5.11 -1.94 5.44
CA SER A 135 4.26 -0.74 5.52
C SER A 135 3.13 -0.72 4.50
N GLY A 136 2.58 -1.85 4.05
CA GLY A 136 1.53 -1.91 3.02
C GLY A 136 0.16 -1.29 3.38
N PHE A 137 -0.90 -1.81 2.77
CA PHE A 137 -2.26 -1.47 3.18
C PHE A 137 -2.55 -2.03 4.58
N VAL A 138 -3.10 -1.20 5.45
CA VAL A 138 -3.53 -1.58 6.80
C VAL A 138 -4.95 -1.10 7.07
N ILE A 139 -5.67 -1.82 7.92
CA ILE A 139 -6.94 -1.43 8.52
C ILE A 139 -6.65 -0.32 9.54
N GLU A 140 -6.97 0.92 9.19
CA GLU A 140 -6.85 2.05 10.11
C GLU A 140 -8.00 2.08 11.11
N GLU A 141 -9.23 1.81 10.65
CA GLU A 141 -10.41 1.92 11.50
C GLU A 141 -11.46 0.87 11.12
N LEU A 142 -12.04 0.28 12.17
CA LEU A 142 -13.22 -0.58 12.08
C LEU A 142 -14.35 0.05 12.89
N PHE A 143 -15.40 0.45 12.19
CA PHE A 143 -16.65 0.85 12.81
C PHE A 143 -17.70 -0.22 12.55
N ILE A 144 -17.84 -1.14 13.51
CA ILE A 144 -18.79 -2.27 13.45
C ILE A 144 -19.83 -2.23 14.57
N SER A 145 -19.67 -1.30 15.52
CA SER A 145 -20.55 -1.20 16.67
C SER A 145 -21.87 -0.51 16.27
N PRO A 146 -23.00 -0.90 16.87
CA PRO A 146 -24.27 -0.25 16.61
C PRO A 146 -24.30 1.13 17.26
N THR A 147 -24.81 2.15 16.57
CA THR A 147 -25.06 3.46 17.19
C THR A 147 -26.23 3.39 18.17
N TYR A 148 -26.05 3.96 19.36
CA TYR A 148 -27.10 4.05 20.37
C TYR A 148 -27.64 5.46 20.50
N ASN A 149 -28.97 5.59 20.46
CA ASN A 149 -29.65 6.85 20.75
C ASN A 149 -30.17 6.79 22.20
N PRO A 150 -29.65 7.64 23.11
CA PRO A 150 -30.02 7.61 24.53
C PRO A 150 -31.45 8.12 24.79
N GLU A 151 -31.97 9.01 23.95
CA GLU A 151 -33.32 9.57 24.08
C GLU A 151 -34.38 8.51 23.78
N THR A 152 -34.21 7.78 22.68
CA THR A 152 -35.16 6.75 22.23
C THR A 152 -34.85 5.36 22.82
N LYS A 153 -33.67 5.19 23.43
CA LYS A 153 -33.14 3.91 23.94
C LYS A 153 -33.05 2.81 22.86
N LYS A 154 -32.94 3.20 21.59
CA LYS A 154 -32.81 2.30 20.43
C LYS A 154 -31.37 2.25 19.93
N SER A 155 -31.04 1.16 19.24
CA SER A 155 -29.77 1.00 18.55
C SER A 155 -29.99 0.84 17.05
N TYR A 156 -29.19 1.55 16.25
CA TYR A 156 -29.06 1.34 14.81
C TYR A 156 -27.96 0.30 14.54
N LYS A 157 -28.17 -0.57 13.56
CA LYS A 157 -27.38 -1.79 13.37
C LYS A 157 -27.05 -2.00 11.89
N TYR A 158 -25.91 -2.65 11.64
CA TYR A 158 -25.46 -3.18 10.34
C TYR A 158 -25.19 -2.17 9.21
N GLY A 159 -26.12 -1.28 8.88
CA GLY A 159 -25.99 -0.42 7.68
C GLY A 159 -24.76 0.50 7.72
N GLU A 160 -24.60 1.24 8.81
CA GLU A 160 -23.53 2.23 8.96
C GLU A 160 -22.13 1.66 9.24
N GLN A 161 -21.93 0.34 9.08
CA GLN A 161 -20.63 -0.26 9.32
C GLN A 161 -19.66 0.13 8.20
N TYR A 162 -18.39 0.36 8.55
CA TYR A 162 -17.35 0.62 7.54
C TYR A 162 -15.96 0.16 8.00
N ILE A 163 -15.08 0.03 7.00
CA ILE A 163 -13.64 -0.13 7.18
C ILE A 163 -12.94 1.05 6.51
N LYS A 164 -12.01 1.67 7.24
CA LYS A 164 -11.03 2.60 6.67
C LYS A 164 -9.72 1.88 6.47
N ILE A 165 -9.24 1.85 5.22
CA ILE A 165 -8.00 1.18 4.83
C ILE A 165 -7.01 2.27 4.41
N THR A 166 -5.80 2.24 4.97
CA THR A 166 -4.77 3.25 4.71
C THR A 166 -3.55 2.62 4.06
N ASN A 167 -3.02 3.30 3.04
CA ASN A 167 -1.70 2.97 2.53
C ASN A 167 -0.66 3.49 3.53
N ASN A 168 -0.08 2.59 4.32
CA ASN A 168 0.91 2.93 5.35
C ASN A 168 2.34 3.08 4.78
N SER A 169 2.52 2.93 3.45
CA SER A 169 3.84 2.84 2.79
C SER A 169 4.28 4.17 2.22
N ASP A 170 5.56 4.31 1.88
CA ASP A 170 6.09 5.54 1.24
C ASP A 170 5.92 5.56 -0.28
N VAL A 171 5.18 4.60 -0.83
CA VAL A 171 4.95 4.46 -2.27
C VAL A 171 3.46 4.49 -2.60
N THR A 172 3.13 4.79 -3.85
CA THR A 172 1.74 4.66 -4.30
C THR A 172 1.43 3.18 -4.49
N LEU A 173 0.37 2.70 -3.83
CA LEU A 173 -0.16 1.36 -3.97
C LEU A 173 -1.47 1.39 -4.74
N TYR A 174 -1.81 0.32 -5.43
CA TYR A 174 -3.10 0.21 -6.12
C TYR A 174 -4.05 -0.72 -5.36
N ALA A 175 -5.25 -0.25 -5.04
CA ALA A 175 -6.25 -1.00 -4.28
C ALA A 175 -6.96 -2.07 -5.11
N ASP A 176 -6.87 -2.02 -6.44
CA ASP A 176 -7.37 -3.04 -7.37
C ASP A 176 -6.99 -4.46 -6.94
N GLY A 177 -7.97 -5.34 -6.75
CA GLY A 177 -7.71 -6.73 -6.34
C GLY A 177 -7.41 -6.91 -4.84
N LEU A 178 -7.44 -5.84 -4.03
CA LEU A 178 -7.40 -5.96 -2.57
C LEU A 178 -8.76 -6.47 -2.09
N GLY A 179 -8.75 -7.52 -1.28
CA GLY A 179 -9.93 -8.16 -0.75
C GLY A 179 -10.18 -7.84 0.71
N ILE A 180 -11.46 -7.87 1.09
CA ILE A 180 -11.94 -7.80 2.46
C ILE A 180 -12.63 -9.13 2.77
N ALA A 181 -12.23 -9.77 3.86
CA ALA A 181 -12.89 -10.97 4.35
C ALA A 181 -13.12 -10.93 5.85
N GLU A 182 -14.18 -11.61 6.28
CA GLU A 182 -14.47 -11.87 7.69
C GLU A 182 -14.48 -13.37 7.94
N SER A 183 -13.90 -13.81 9.05
CA SER A 183 -13.87 -15.21 9.44
C SER A 183 -15.27 -15.80 9.62
N ALA A 184 -15.46 -17.04 9.17
CA ALA A 184 -16.64 -17.84 9.53
C ALA A 184 -16.58 -18.31 11.00
N LEU A 185 -15.38 -18.32 11.57
CA LEU A 185 -15.11 -18.75 12.93
C LEU A 185 -15.32 -17.60 13.91
N LEU A 186 -15.90 -17.91 15.07
CA LEU A 186 -16.08 -16.96 16.17
C LEU A 186 -15.15 -17.30 17.33
N CYS A 187 -14.50 -16.30 17.92
CA CYS A 187 -13.57 -16.48 19.04
C CYS A 187 -14.25 -17.00 20.31
N ASN A 188 -15.57 -16.84 20.42
CA ASN A 188 -16.40 -17.27 21.56
C ASN A 188 -17.18 -18.56 21.28
N MET A 189 -16.79 -19.30 20.23
CA MET A 189 -17.40 -20.58 19.86
C MET A 189 -16.31 -21.53 19.38
N LYS A 190 -15.55 -22.07 20.34
CA LYS A 190 -14.49 -23.03 20.06
C LYS A 190 -15.05 -24.29 19.41
N GLN A 191 -14.44 -24.70 18.30
CA GLN A 191 -14.73 -25.98 17.65
C GLN A 191 -13.67 -27.01 18.03
N ASP A 192 -14.10 -28.17 18.52
CA ASP A 192 -13.21 -29.32 18.76
C ASP A 192 -13.12 -30.17 17.49
N TYR A 193 -12.30 -29.72 16.52
CA TYR A 193 -12.18 -30.41 15.23
C TYR A 193 -11.64 -31.84 15.39
N VAL A 194 -12.20 -32.76 14.59
CA VAL A 194 -11.74 -34.15 14.52
C VAL A 194 -10.34 -34.20 13.91
N ASP A 195 -10.16 -33.51 12.79
CA ASP A 195 -8.84 -33.21 12.23
C ASP A 195 -8.26 -31.96 12.92
N LYS A 196 -7.14 -32.12 13.63
CA LYS A 196 -6.51 -31.02 14.38
C LYS A 196 -5.83 -30.00 13.48
N ASP A 197 -5.54 -30.37 12.23
CA ASP A 197 -4.96 -29.48 11.23
C ASP A 197 -6.03 -28.89 10.30
N ALA A 198 -7.33 -29.09 10.58
CA ALA A 198 -8.44 -28.64 9.72
C ALA A 198 -8.42 -27.15 9.36
N ILE A 199 -7.80 -26.32 10.22
CA ILE A 199 -7.64 -24.87 10.02
C ILE A 199 -6.17 -24.44 10.03
N LYS A 200 -5.24 -25.38 9.91
CA LYS A 200 -3.82 -25.07 9.84
C LYS A 200 -3.53 -24.32 8.54
N ASP A 201 -2.79 -23.21 8.66
CA ASP A 201 -2.35 -22.36 7.55
C ASP A 201 -3.49 -21.75 6.70
N ILE A 202 -4.74 -21.78 7.20
CA ILE A 202 -5.89 -21.18 6.53
C ILE A 202 -6.80 -20.42 7.50
N LEU A 203 -7.61 -19.52 6.95
CA LEU A 203 -8.74 -18.88 7.61
C LEU A 203 -10.03 -19.24 6.87
N PRO A 204 -10.94 -20.04 7.46
CA PRO A 204 -12.30 -20.18 6.95
C PRO A 204 -13.05 -18.85 7.06
N VAL A 205 -13.65 -18.40 5.95
CA VAL A 205 -14.31 -17.09 5.83
C VAL A 205 -15.81 -17.21 5.63
N GLY A 206 -16.56 -16.28 6.23
CA GLY A 206 -18.01 -16.10 6.07
C GLY A 206 -18.35 -15.29 4.83
N PHE A 207 -17.48 -14.36 4.44
CA PHE A 207 -17.53 -13.70 3.13
C PHE A 207 -16.14 -13.26 2.67
N LEU A 208 -16.02 -13.00 1.37
CA LEU A 208 -14.85 -12.44 0.71
C LEU A 208 -15.34 -11.58 -0.47
N SER A 209 -14.97 -10.31 -0.47
CA SER A 209 -15.26 -9.35 -1.54
C SER A 209 -13.99 -8.62 -1.97
N ILE A 210 -13.85 -8.33 -3.26
CA ILE A 210 -12.63 -7.80 -3.86
C ILE A 210 -12.88 -6.43 -4.48
N ILE A 211 -11.98 -5.48 -4.27
CA ILE A 211 -11.99 -4.19 -4.97
C ILE A 211 -11.79 -4.43 -6.48
N PRO A 212 -12.67 -3.91 -7.36
CA PRO A 212 -12.55 -4.10 -8.80
C PRO A 212 -11.31 -3.41 -9.39
N GLY A 213 -11.08 -3.58 -10.69
CA GLY A 213 -10.06 -2.83 -11.44
C GLY A 213 -9.10 -3.69 -12.24
N ASP A 214 -8.25 -3.04 -13.03
CA ASP A 214 -7.24 -3.66 -13.92
C ASP A 214 -5.83 -3.71 -13.30
N GLY A 215 -5.73 -3.31 -12.02
CA GLY A 215 -4.50 -3.19 -11.28
C GLY A 215 -3.95 -1.77 -11.22
N THR A 216 -4.45 -0.85 -12.05
CA THR A 216 -4.01 0.55 -12.08
C THR A 216 -5.15 1.56 -11.92
N THR A 217 -6.37 1.09 -11.65
CA THR A 217 -7.58 1.91 -11.62
C THR A 217 -7.68 2.75 -10.35
N TYR A 218 -7.27 2.21 -9.19
CA TYR A 218 -7.46 2.82 -7.87
C TYR A 218 -6.13 3.08 -7.15
N PRO A 219 -5.36 4.11 -7.55
CA PRO A 219 -4.14 4.49 -6.85
C PRO A 219 -4.43 5.13 -5.48
N VAL A 220 -3.80 4.60 -4.43
CA VAL A 220 -3.83 5.16 -3.08
C VAL A 220 -2.45 5.70 -2.75
N LYS A 221 -2.37 7.02 -2.57
CA LYS A 221 -1.11 7.72 -2.26
C LYS A 221 -0.58 7.36 -0.86
N PRO A 222 0.72 7.53 -0.60
CA PRO A 222 1.29 7.42 0.74
C PRO A 222 0.46 8.17 1.79
N GLY A 223 -0.07 7.45 2.80
CA GLY A 223 -0.84 8.02 3.91
C GLY A 223 -2.27 8.39 3.59
N ALA A 224 -2.72 8.18 2.34
CA ALA A 224 -4.12 8.31 1.98
C ALA A 224 -4.90 7.05 2.39
N SER A 225 -6.20 7.22 2.56
CA SER A 225 -7.12 6.17 2.95
C SER A 225 -8.23 6.01 1.92
N ILE A 226 -8.81 4.82 1.89
CA ILE A 226 -10.08 4.52 1.23
C ILE A 226 -11.09 4.02 2.27
N ILE A 227 -12.36 4.27 2.03
CA ILE A 227 -13.49 3.85 2.85
C ILE A 227 -14.29 2.78 2.11
N VAL A 228 -14.46 1.63 2.75
CA VAL A 228 -15.39 0.58 2.33
C VAL A 228 -16.59 0.60 3.25
N ALA A 229 -17.74 1.04 2.74
CA ALA A 229 -19.01 1.01 3.45
C ALA A 229 -19.66 -0.38 3.35
N ASN A 230 -20.41 -0.78 4.37
CA ASN A 230 -21.31 -1.93 4.24
C ASN A 230 -22.53 -1.57 3.38
N ASP A 231 -23.06 -0.37 3.54
CA ASP A 231 -24.16 0.21 2.75
C ASP A 231 -23.83 1.70 2.54
N ALA A 232 -23.59 2.14 1.31
CA ALA A 232 -23.11 3.51 1.06
C ALA A 232 -24.25 4.53 1.02
N LEU A 233 -24.93 4.72 2.16
CA LEU A 233 -26.01 5.69 2.32
C LEU A 233 -25.70 6.73 3.39
N ASP A 234 -26.45 7.83 3.35
CA ASP A 234 -26.47 8.78 4.46
C ASP A 234 -27.34 8.24 5.60
N HIS A 235 -26.75 7.43 6.49
CA HIS A 235 -27.51 6.83 7.59
C HIS A 235 -27.96 7.84 8.64
N SER A 236 -27.36 9.04 8.67
CA SER A 236 -27.80 10.10 9.57
C SER A 236 -29.24 10.54 9.31
N LYS A 237 -29.73 10.36 8.07
CA LYS A 237 -31.13 10.61 7.67
C LYS A 237 -32.10 9.57 8.25
N PHE A 238 -31.62 8.35 8.57
CA PHE A 238 -32.45 7.27 9.13
C PHE A 238 -32.36 7.18 10.65
N PHE A 239 -31.21 7.57 11.23
CA PHE A 239 -30.99 7.46 12.66
C PHE A 239 -30.07 8.58 13.18
N PRO A 240 -30.54 9.40 14.15
CA PRO A 240 -29.72 10.46 14.73
C PRO A 240 -28.41 9.93 15.33
N GLY A 241 -27.29 10.49 14.90
CA GLY A 241 -25.94 10.10 15.33
C GLY A 241 -25.30 8.96 14.54
N ALA A 242 -25.98 8.43 13.52
CA ALA A 242 -25.38 7.50 12.56
C ALA A 242 -24.49 8.22 11.54
N VAL A 243 -23.63 7.45 10.87
CA VAL A 243 -22.62 7.94 9.92
C VAL A 243 -23.23 8.29 8.57
N ASN A 244 -22.72 9.32 7.88
CA ASN A 244 -22.98 9.49 6.44
C ASN A 244 -21.91 8.74 5.64
N LEU A 245 -22.31 7.70 4.91
CA LEU A 245 -21.45 6.87 4.06
C LEU A 245 -21.75 7.04 2.56
N GLU A 246 -22.58 8.01 2.15
CA GLU A 246 -22.98 8.20 0.75
C GLU A 246 -21.84 8.59 -0.21
N HIS A 247 -20.67 8.89 0.36
CA HIS A 247 -19.45 9.28 -0.34
C HIS A 247 -18.27 8.34 -0.02
N ALA A 248 -18.53 7.11 0.44
CA ALA A 248 -17.49 6.09 0.56
C ALA A 248 -16.84 5.78 -0.80
N ASP A 249 -15.60 5.29 -0.80
CA ASP A 249 -14.89 4.93 -2.03
C ASP A 249 -15.43 3.65 -2.65
N PHE A 250 -15.94 2.72 -1.81
CA PHE A 250 -16.55 1.46 -2.23
C PHE A 250 -17.67 1.03 -1.29
N GLU A 251 -18.53 0.12 -1.76
CA GLU A 251 -19.53 -0.54 -0.92
C GLU A 251 -19.63 -2.06 -1.10
N ILE A 252 -20.11 -2.74 -0.05
CA ILE A 252 -20.47 -4.16 -0.07
C ILE A 252 -21.93 -4.31 -0.49
N TYR A 253 -22.20 -4.20 -1.79
CA TYR A 253 -23.55 -4.41 -2.30
C TYR A 253 -23.88 -5.89 -2.54
N ASP A 254 -25.00 -6.32 -1.97
CA ASP A 254 -25.50 -7.67 -2.12
C ASP A 254 -26.78 -7.77 -2.96
N ARG A 255 -26.61 -8.14 -4.23
CA ARG A 255 -27.75 -8.48 -5.08
C ARG A 255 -28.45 -9.75 -4.59
N SER A 256 -29.62 -9.58 -3.97
CA SER A 256 -30.48 -10.69 -3.55
C SER A 256 -31.45 -11.10 -4.66
N SER A 257 -31.62 -12.41 -4.87
CA SER A 257 -32.72 -12.93 -5.70
C SER A 257 -34.04 -13.01 -4.95
N ASN A 258 -34.04 -12.73 -3.63
CA ASN A 258 -35.22 -12.69 -2.79
C ASN A 258 -35.55 -11.23 -2.43
N PRO A 259 -36.68 -10.68 -2.92
CA PRO A 259 -37.02 -9.27 -2.72
C PRO A 259 -37.26 -8.90 -1.25
N ARG A 260 -37.45 -9.87 -0.35
CA ARG A 260 -37.56 -9.60 1.10
C ARG A 260 -36.24 -9.23 1.77
N PHE A 261 -35.12 -9.50 1.10
CA PHE A 261 -33.77 -9.25 1.61
C PHE A 261 -32.96 -8.44 0.59
N GLN A 262 -33.65 -7.52 -0.10
CA GLN A 262 -33.03 -6.70 -1.11
C GLN A 262 -32.15 -5.63 -0.43
N ASP A 263 -30.89 -5.59 -0.85
CA ASP A 263 -29.96 -4.53 -0.49
C ASP A 263 -30.22 -3.28 -1.33
N THR A 264 -29.89 -2.12 -0.77
CA THR A 264 -30.03 -0.83 -1.47
C THR A 264 -28.69 -0.46 -2.09
N ASP A 265 -28.66 -0.29 -3.41
CA ASP A 265 -27.44 0.05 -4.16
C ASP A 265 -27.29 1.57 -4.25
N ASN A 266 -26.11 2.12 -4.00
CA ASN A 266 -25.77 3.49 -4.33
C ASN A 266 -25.00 3.52 -5.65
N PRO A 267 -25.64 3.86 -6.79
CA PRO A 267 -24.98 3.82 -8.10
C PRO A 267 -23.82 4.83 -8.24
N GLY A 268 -23.68 5.77 -7.31
CA GLY A 268 -22.57 6.71 -7.24
C GLY A 268 -21.31 6.15 -6.57
N VAL A 269 -21.40 4.99 -5.91
CA VAL A 269 -20.30 4.33 -5.20
C VAL A 269 -19.99 2.99 -5.86
N PRO A 270 -18.73 2.72 -6.26
CA PRO A 270 -18.37 1.44 -6.85
C PRO A 270 -18.57 0.23 -5.93
N ASN A 271 -19.20 -0.82 -6.48
CA ASN A 271 -19.43 -2.07 -5.77
C ASN A 271 -18.19 -2.97 -5.72
N LEU A 272 -17.94 -3.58 -4.56
CA LEU A 272 -17.01 -4.70 -4.47
C LEU A 272 -17.51 -5.93 -5.22
N ILE A 273 -16.57 -6.73 -5.75
CA ILE A 273 -16.86 -7.99 -6.41
C ILE A 273 -16.96 -9.10 -5.35
N SER A 274 -18.17 -9.62 -5.12
CA SER A 274 -18.37 -10.75 -4.21
C SER A 274 -17.80 -12.05 -4.78
N TYR A 275 -16.74 -12.57 -4.15
CA TYR A 275 -16.21 -13.91 -4.44
C TYR A 275 -17.03 -14.97 -3.71
N TYR A 276 -17.37 -14.71 -2.45
CA TYR A 276 -18.15 -15.62 -1.62
C TYR A 276 -18.88 -14.88 -0.51
N LYS A 277 -20.08 -15.38 -0.15
CA LYS A 277 -20.74 -15.09 1.12
C LYS A 277 -21.55 -16.30 1.58
N SER A 278 -21.57 -16.55 2.88
CA SER A 278 -22.42 -17.58 3.50
C SER A 278 -23.85 -17.12 3.71
N SER A 279 -24.05 -15.81 3.81
CA SER A 279 -25.38 -15.21 4.01
C SER A 279 -26.24 -15.36 2.76
N LYS A 280 -27.52 -15.71 2.96
CA LYS A 280 -28.54 -15.69 1.89
C LYS A 280 -29.23 -14.33 1.76
N THR A 281 -28.82 -13.35 2.57
CA THR A 281 -29.36 -11.99 2.63
C THR A 281 -28.26 -10.97 2.36
N VAL A 282 -28.41 -9.75 2.87
CA VAL A 282 -27.39 -8.71 2.91
C VAL A 282 -26.26 -9.12 3.86
N SER A 283 -25.03 -8.81 3.48
CA SER A 283 -23.82 -9.00 4.26
C SER A 283 -23.67 -7.87 5.27
N SER A 284 -23.07 -8.19 6.41
CA SER A 284 -22.74 -7.23 7.46
C SER A 284 -21.61 -7.80 8.28
N PHE A 285 -20.73 -6.95 8.78
CA PHE A 285 -19.71 -7.37 9.74
C PHE A 285 -20.36 -7.83 11.04
N HIS A 286 -19.76 -8.84 11.68
CA HIS A 286 -20.27 -9.42 12.90
C HIS A 286 -20.32 -8.38 14.03
N GLN A 287 -21.52 -7.90 14.31
CA GLN A 287 -21.73 -6.72 15.15
C GLN A 287 -21.21 -6.85 16.59
N ALA A 288 -21.13 -8.06 17.15
CA ALA A 288 -20.58 -8.23 18.50
C ALA A 288 -19.03 -8.24 18.54
N GLY A 289 -18.35 -8.25 17.38
CA GLY A 289 -16.89 -8.25 17.28
C GLY A 289 -16.25 -9.51 17.87
N CYS A 290 -16.61 -10.67 17.33
CA CYS A 290 -16.03 -11.96 17.75
C CYS A 290 -15.39 -12.71 16.57
N THR A 291 -15.22 -12.03 15.44
CA THR A 291 -14.66 -12.53 14.18
C THR A 291 -13.32 -11.87 13.92
N THR A 292 -12.55 -12.40 12.98
CA THR A 292 -11.36 -11.74 12.46
C THR A 292 -11.72 -11.08 11.15
N ILE A 293 -11.35 -9.82 10.98
CA ILE A 293 -11.45 -9.11 9.71
C ILE A 293 -10.05 -9.02 9.11
N VAL A 294 -9.91 -9.36 7.83
CA VAL A 294 -8.62 -9.38 7.13
C VAL A 294 -8.67 -8.63 5.81
N LEU A 295 -7.55 -8.02 5.46
CA LEU A 295 -7.24 -7.60 4.09
C LEU A 295 -6.47 -8.73 3.41
N VAL A 296 -6.80 -9.04 2.15
CA VAL A 296 -6.18 -10.17 1.43
C VAL A 296 -5.84 -9.81 -0.01
N ARG A 297 -4.84 -10.48 -0.57
CA ARG A 297 -4.57 -10.51 -2.02
C ARG A 297 -4.86 -11.91 -2.53
N VAL A 298 -5.92 -12.05 -3.33
CA VAL A 298 -6.32 -13.36 -3.89
C VAL A 298 -5.70 -13.51 -5.28
N PRO A 299 -4.74 -14.44 -5.48
CA PRO A 299 -3.99 -14.57 -6.73
C PRO A 299 -4.75 -15.36 -7.81
N VAL A 300 -6.04 -15.63 -7.60
CA VAL A 300 -6.89 -16.43 -8.49
C VAL A 300 -8.22 -15.72 -8.73
N ASP A 301 -8.84 -15.97 -9.88
CA ASP A 301 -10.16 -15.42 -10.18
C ASP A 301 -11.29 -16.05 -9.32
N ALA A 302 -12.47 -15.44 -9.38
CA ALA A 302 -13.63 -15.88 -8.58
C ALA A 302 -14.11 -17.30 -8.93
N ALA A 303 -13.95 -17.75 -10.18
CA ALA A 303 -14.39 -19.08 -10.60
C ALA A 303 -13.45 -20.16 -10.05
N THR A 304 -12.14 -19.91 -10.14
CA THR A 304 -11.08 -20.74 -9.56
C THR A 304 -11.19 -20.77 -8.04
N TYR A 305 -11.41 -19.62 -7.39
CA TYR A 305 -11.65 -19.57 -5.94
C TYR A 305 -12.84 -20.44 -5.51
N LYS A 306 -13.98 -20.31 -6.21
CA LYS A 306 -15.19 -21.11 -5.93
C LYS A 306 -15.00 -22.61 -6.13
N LYS A 307 -14.10 -23.01 -7.02
CA LYS A 307 -13.84 -24.42 -7.31
C LYS A 307 -12.87 -25.03 -6.31
N ASP A 308 -11.74 -24.36 -6.05
CA ASP A 308 -10.57 -24.98 -5.42
C ASP A 308 -10.43 -24.64 -3.93
N TYR A 309 -11.16 -23.63 -3.43
CA TYR A 309 -11.02 -23.12 -2.06
C TYR A 309 -12.25 -23.35 -1.18
N ALA A 310 -13.13 -24.26 -1.57
CA ALA A 310 -14.20 -24.72 -0.68
C ALA A 310 -13.62 -25.43 0.56
N TRP A 311 -14.27 -25.26 1.71
CA TRP A 311 -13.84 -25.85 2.97
C TRP A 311 -15.04 -26.31 3.82
N SER A 312 -14.91 -27.49 4.40
CA SER A 312 -15.72 -27.97 5.53
C SER A 312 -14.84 -28.83 6.44
N ALA A 313 -15.25 -28.97 7.71
CA ALA A 313 -14.56 -29.81 8.66
C ALA A 313 -15.54 -30.54 9.56
N LYS A 314 -15.08 -31.65 10.14
CA LYS A 314 -15.81 -32.38 11.17
C LYS A 314 -15.34 -31.94 12.56
N TYR A 315 -16.27 -31.82 13.49
CA TYR A 315 -15.99 -31.45 14.88
C TYR A 315 -16.83 -32.27 15.85
N VAL A 316 -16.35 -32.40 17.08
CA VAL A 316 -17.07 -33.08 18.15
C VAL A 316 -17.91 -32.07 18.91
N PHE A 317 -19.23 -32.15 18.75
CA PHE A 317 -20.17 -31.39 19.56
C PHE A 317 -20.38 -32.07 20.90
N ARG A 318 -20.28 -31.28 21.99
CA ARG A 318 -20.51 -31.75 23.36
C ARG A 318 -21.50 -30.82 24.05
N PHE A 319 -22.60 -31.39 24.56
CA PHE A 319 -23.55 -30.67 25.39
C PHE A 319 -24.03 -31.58 26.51
N LYS A 320 -23.57 -31.31 27.74
CA LYS A 320 -23.73 -32.21 28.89
C LYS A 320 -23.22 -33.62 28.52
N ASP A 321 -24.04 -34.65 28.66
CA ASP A 321 -23.68 -36.03 28.34
C ASP A 321 -23.82 -36.37 26.84
N PHE A 322 -24.37 -35.46 26.03
CA PHE A 322 -24.50 -35.68 24.59
C PHE A 322 -23.20 -35.36 23.86
N VAL A 323 -22.64 -36.36 23.18
CA VAL A 323 -21.44 -36.24 22.35
C VAL A 323 -21.77 -36.76 20.95
N LYS A 324 -21.53 -35.94 19.92
CA LYS A 324 -21.77 -36.32 18.53
C LYS A 324 -20.77 -35.64 17.59
N GLU A 325 -20.28 -36.39 16.61
CA GLU A 325 -19.56 -35.81 15.46
C GLU A 325 -20.54 -35.05 14.56
N MET A 326 -20.23 -33.78 14.29
CA MET A 326 -20.97 -32.89 13.41
C MET A 326 -20.05 -32.41 12.29
N GLU A 327 -20.65 -31.92 11.21
CA GLU A 327 -19.93 -31.25 10.12
C GLU A 327 -20.26 -29.77 10.13
N THR A 328 -19.27 -28.92 9.83
CA THR A 328 -19.50 -27.49 9.62
C THR A 328 -20.39 -27.27 8.40
N ASN A 329 -20.98 -26.08 8.30
CA ASN A 329 -21.47 -25.62 7.00
C ASN A 329 -20.31 -25.59 5.98
N LYS A 330 -20.65 -25.65 4.69
CA LYS A 330 -19.69 -25.40 3.61
C LYS A 330 -19.32 -23.92 3.62
N PHE A 331 -18.06 -23.62 3.87
CA PHE A 331 -17.45 -22.30 3.76
C PHE A 331 -16.39 -22.30 2.65
N TYR A 332 -15.63 -21.21 2.58
CA TYR A 332 -14.41 -21.10 1.78
C TYR A 332 -13.25 -20.73 2.69
N LYS A 333 -12.04 -21.00 2.22
CA LYS A 333 -10.80 -20.75 2.97
C LYS A 333 -9.90 -19.74 2.25
N VAL A 334 -9.29 -18.87 3.05
CA VAL A 334 -8.20 -17.99 2.66
C VAL A 334 -6.91 -18.57 3.23
N PRO A 335 -5.92 -18.97 2.42
CA PRO A 335 -4.56 -19.24 2.88
C PRO A 335 -3.99 -18.07 3.69
N LEU A 336 -3.31 -18.35 4.81
CA LEU A 336 -2.81 -17.29 5.68
C LEU A 336 -1.72 -16.43 5.02
N ASP A 337 -1.00 -16.96 4.02
CA ASP A 337 0.01 -16.23 3.25
C ASP A 337 -0.60 -15.18 2.29
N TRP A 338 -1.91 -15.22 2.06
CA TRP A 338 -2.63 -14.20 1.28
C TRP A 338 -3.04 -12.98 2.11
N ILE A 339 -2.94 -13.08 3.44
CA ILE A 339 -3.35 -12.00 4.36
C ILE A 339 -2.32 -10.88 4.29
N VAL A 340 -2.81 -9.68 4.00
CA VAL A 340 -2.04 -8.44 4.00
C VAL A 340 -2.02 -7.82 5.39
N ASP A 341 -3.17 -7.81 6.05
CA ASP A 341 -3.38 -7.25 7.40
C ASP A 341 -4.57 -7.95 8.06
N ALA A 342 -4.56 -8.05 9.39
CA ALA A 342 -5.58 -8.73 10.16
C ALA A 342 -5.90 -8.00 11.46
N VAL A 343 -7.18 -8.01 11.82
CA VAL A 343 -7.67 -7.54 13.12
C VAL A 343 -8.49 -8.64 13.77
N PHE A 344 -7.95 -9.24 14.82
CA PHE A 344 -8.67 -10.21 15.65
C PHE A 344 -9.62 -9.47 16.60
N LEU A 345 -10.93 -9.53 16.33
CA LEU A 345 -11.92 -8.94 17.21
C LEU A 345 -12.35 -9.94 18.29
N GLY A 346 -12.43 -9.46 19.53
CA GLY A 346 -12.89 -10.27 20.63
C GLY A 346 -13.43 -9.46 21.79
N ILE A 347 -14.11 -10.17 22.68
CA ILE A 347 -14.52 -9.68 23.99
C ILE A 347 -13.64 -10.41 24.99
N LYS A 348 -12.87 -9.68 25.81
CA LYS A 348 -11.79 -10.23 26.64
C LYS A 348 -12.12 -11.56 27.34
N ASP A 349 -13.26 -11.63 28.03
CA ASP A 349 -13.66 -12.80 28.82
C ASP A 349 -14.50 -13.83 28.02
N LYS A 350 -14.50 -13.72 26.69
CA LYS A 350 -15.23 -14.59 25.74
C LYS A 350 -14.35 -15.02 24.55
N ILE A 351 -13.04 -14.93 24.67
CA ILE A 351 -12.12 -15.54 23.71
C ILE A 351 -11.83 -16.96 24.21
N ASP A 352 -12.62 -17.93 23.72
CA ASP A 352 -12.50 -19.35 24.08
C ASP A 352 -11.35 -20.03 23.34
N TRP A 353 -10.90 -19.45 22.23
CA TRP A 353 -9.80 -19.94 21.40
C TRP A 353 -9.29 -18.85 20.44
N ARG A 354 -8.04 -19.01 20.00
CA ARG A 354 -7.44 -18.28 18.88
C ARG A 354 -7.31 -19.24 17.70
N TYR A 355 -7.92 -18.87 16.57
CA TYR A 355 -7.94 -19.68 15.35
C TYR A 355 -7.04 -19.12 14.24
N ILE A 356 -6.27 -18.07 14.54
CA ILE A 356 -5.17 -17.57 13.71
C ILE A 356 -3.89 -17.58 14.57
N PRO A 357 -2.71 -17.78 13.96
CA PRO A 357 -1.44 -17.76 14.67
C PRO A 357 -1.02 -16.33 15.03
N ASP A 358 -0.18 -16.20 16.05
CA ASP A 358 0.33 -14.91 16.54
C ASP A 358 1.17 -14.16 15.50
N THR A 359 1.69 -14.86 14.48
CA THR A 359 2.37 -14.24 13.34
C THR A 359 1.44 -13.40 12.47
N ILE A 360 0.12 -13.66 12.50
CA ILE A 360 -0.90 -12.89 11.80
C ILE A 360 -1.47 -11.82 12.72
N ASP A 361 -1.88 -12.20 13.94
CA ASP A 361 -2.27 -11.27 15.00
C ASP A 361 -2.09 -11.96 16.36
N ALA A 362 -1.24 -11.41 17.23
CA ALA A 362 -0.95 -11.92 18.57
C ALA A 362 -1.93 -11.39 19.65
N GLY A 363 -2.72 -10.37 19.31
CA GLY A 363 -3.58 -9.65 20.24
C GLY A 363 -5.06 -9.82 19.95
N PHE A 364 -5.85 -8.95 20.57
CA PHE A 364 -7.24 -8.75 20.19
C PHE A 364 -7.63 -7.30 20.47
N THR A 365 -8.71 -6.87 19.84
CA THR A 365 -9.35 -5.59 20.10
C THR A 365 -10.86 -5.72 19.96
N GLY A 366 -11.61 -4.69 20.31
CA GLY A 366 -13.07 -4.75 20.25
C GLY A 366 -13.70 -3.52 20.87
N TRP A 367 -14.98 -3.33 20.58
CA TRP A 367 -15.73 -2.17 21.06
C TRP A 367 -16.46 -2.43 22.40
N ARG A 368 -16.47 -3.67 22.92
CA ARG A 368 -17.24 -4.07 24.13
C ARG A 368 -16.43 -4.99 25.05
N ASP A 369 -16.72 -4.91 26.36
CA ASP A 369 -16.00 -5.64 27.43
C ASP A 369 -16.79 -6.87 27.85
N SER A 370 -18.10 -6.85 27.61
CA SER A 370 -19.00 -7.97 27.81
C SER A 370 -20.16 -7.92 26.81
N PHE A 371 -20.95 -9.00 26.71
CA PHE A 371 -22.16 -9.00 25.87
C PHE A 371 -23.26 -8.04 26.35
N LEU A 372 -23.23 -7.67 27.63
CA LEU A 372 -24.20 -6.75 28.24
C LEU A 372 -23.72 -5.29 28.21
N ASP A 373 -22.45 -5.07 27.87
CA ASP A 373 -21.88 -3.75 27.80
C ASP A 373 -22.43 -2.96 26.60
N LYS A 374 -23.11 -1.86 26.91
CA LYS A 374 -23.64 -0.91 25.94
C LYS A 374 -22.84 0.38 25.85
N SER A 375 -21.87 0.63 26.74
CA SER A 375 -21.15 1.91 26.77
C SER A 375 -20.25 2.10 25.55
N GLY A 376 -19.84 1.01 24.90
CA GLY A 376 -19.08 1.06 23.65
C GLY A 376 -19.94 1.21 22.38
N GLN A 377 -21.27 1.27 22.48
CA GLN A 377 -22.12 1.47 21.31
C GLN A 377 -21.83 2.81 20.63
N GLY A 378 -21.67 2.80 19.31
CA GLY A 378 -21.35 3.96 18.51
C GLY A 378 -19.88 4.35 18.49
N THR A 379 -19.00 3.53 19.08
CA THR A 379 -17.54 3.69 19.05
C THR A 379 -16.87 2.81 18.00
N ALA A 380 -15.67 3.17 17.59
CA ALA A 380 -14.83 2.43 16.67
C ALA A 380 -13.61 1.85 17.37
N VAL A 381 -12.92 0.99 16.64
CA VAL A 381 -11.56 0.57 16.94
C VAL A 381 -10.64 1.26 15.92
N ILE A 382 -9.69 2.07 16.38
CA ILE A 382 -8.82 2.88 15.51
C ILE A 382 -7.35 2.59 15.80
N ARG A 383 -6.58 2.31 14.75
CA ARG A 383 -5.16 2.01 14.81
C ARG A 383 -4.38 3.20 15.37
N LYS A 384 -3.43 2.93 16.25
CA LYS A 384 -2.59 3.93 16.89
C LYS A 384 -1.61 4.51 15.88
N VAL A 385 -1.26 5.78 16.08
CA VAL A 385 -0.16 6.42 15.36
C VAL A 385 1.14 6.00 16.05
N GLU A 386 2.06 5.38 15.31
CA GLU A 386 3.41 5.06 15.80
C GLU A 386 4.28 6.31 15.79
N ARG A 387 4.25 7.06 14.69
CA ARG A 387 5.01 8.30 14.52
C ARG A 387 4.37 9.22 13.51
N GLU A 388 4.74 10.49 13.58
CA GLU A 388 4.44 11.48 12.55
C GLU A 388 5.76 11.98 11.93
N ALA A 389 5.82 12.02 10.60
CA ALA A 389 6.96 12.57 9.88
C ALA A 389 6.49 13.21 8.57
N ASN A 390 7.07 14.36 8.20
CA ASN A 390 6.73 15.10 6.98
C ASN A 390 5.23 15.41 6.83
N GLY A 391 4.56 15.72 7.94
CA GLY A 391 3.12 16.01 7.96
C GLY A 391 2.21 14.78 7.76
N ARG A 392 2.78 13.56 7.78
CA ARG A 392 2.07 12.30 7.62
C ARG A 392 2.13 11.46 8.90
N LYS A 393 1.01 10.79 9.22
CA LYS A 393 0.91 9.75 10.25
C LYS A 393 1.34 8.40 9.69
N TYR A 394 2.15 7.68 10.47
CA TYR A 394 2.50 6.29 10.25
C TYR A 394 1.82 5.47 11.32
N LEU A 395 0.99 4.53 10.89
CA LEU A 395 0.16 3.73 11.79
C LEU A 395 0.98 2.56 12.33
N LYS A 396 0.77 2.25 13.61
CA LYS A 396 1.43 1.13 14.29
C LYS A 396 0.90 -0.19 13.74
N ASP A 397 1.81 -1.08 13.36
CA ASP A 397 1.49 -2.42 12.86
C ASP A 397 2.52 -3.42 13.39
N THR A 398 2.19 -4.07 14.51
CA THR A 398 3.06 -5.05 15.16
C THR A 398 2.50 -6.47 15.07
N ASN A 399 1.50 -6.67 14.19
CA ASN A 399 0.67 -7.87 14.13
C ASN A 399 0.13 -8.21 15.53
N ASN A 400 -0.34 -7.20 16.27
CA ASN A 400 -0.90 -7.39 17.60
C ASN A 400 -2.00 -6.36 17.87
N SER A 401 -3.25 -6.77 17.67
CA SER A 401 -4.41 -5.87 17.79
C SER A 401 -4.52 -5.15 19.14
N THR A 402 -4.02 -5.74 20.23
CA THR A 402 -4.03 -5.11 21.56
C THR A 402 -3.04 -3.96 21.63
N GLU A 403 -1.88 -4.13 21.00
CA GLU A 403 -0.82 -3.13 20.96
C GLU A 403 -1.07 -2.05 19.91
N ASP A 404 -1.76 -2.40 18.82
CA ASP A 404 -1.89 -1.58 17.62
C ASP A 404 -3.13 -0.70 17.62
N PHE A 405 -4.19 -1.02 18.39
CA PHE A 405 -5.46 -0.28 18.31
C PHE A 405 -5.86 0.40 19.63
N ASN A 406 -6.48 1.57 19.51
CA ASN A 406 -7.32 2.16 20.53
C ASN A 406 -8.74 1.62 20.36
N ALA A 407 -9.21 0.89 21.36
CA ALA A 407 -10.59 0.45 21.44
C ALA A 407 -11.51 1.57 21.94
N ARG A 408 -12.77 1.54 21.51
CA ARG A 408 -13.86 2.39 22.02
C ARG A 408 -13.66 3.89 21.85
N VAL A 409 -13.13 4.28 20.71
CA VAL A 409 -12.89 5.69 20.39
C VAL A 409 -13.98 6.24 19.49
N GLN A 410 -14.08 7.57 19.43
CA GLN A 410 -15.02 8.23 18.52
C GLN A 410 -14.66 7.86 17.05
N PRO A 411 -15.61 7.32 16.26
CA PRO A 411 -15.36 7.00 14.86
C PRO A 411 -15.00 8.26 14.06
N SER A 412 -14.05 8.16 13.14
CA SER A 412 -13.53 9.34 12.42
C SER A 412 -14.54 9.94 11.44
N LEU A 413 -15.47 9.14 10.92
CA LEU A 413 -16.51 9.60 9.99
C LEU A 413 -17.80 10.08 10.67
N LYS A 414 -17.88 10.01 12.01
CA LYS A 414 -19.00 10.61 12.74
C LYS A 414 -18.71 12.08 13.01
N ALA A 415 -19.68 12.94 12.68
CA ALA A 415 -19.65 14.33 13.12
C ALA A 415 -19.42 14.38 14.64
N GLY A 416 -18.43 15.19 15.06
CA GLY A 416 -18.23 15.50 16.47
C GLY A 416 -19.52 16.07 17.05
N LYS A 417 -19.88 15.62 18.25
CA LYS A 417 -21.03 16.17 18.98
C LYS A 417 -20.82 17.63 19.36
#